data_AF-A0AAV4FPG5-F1
#
_entry.id   AF-A0AAV4FPG5-F1
#
_cell.length_a   1.000
_cell.length_b   1.000
_cell.length_c   1.000
_cell.angle_alpha   90.00
_cell.angle_beta   90.00
_cell.angle_gamma   90.00
#
_symmetry.space_group_name_H-M   'P 1'
#
loop_
_entity.id
_entity.type
_entity.pdbx_description
1 polymer ?
#
loop_
_entity_poly.entity_id
_entity_poly.type
_entity_poly.pdbx_seq_one_letter_code
_entity_poly.pdbx_strand_id
1 'polypeptide(L)'
;MKSPVIIGSSEGAVKYMGGFKTIANLVKAMHDDLGITVPIAIHLDHGTYEGAMKALEAGYTSVMFDGSHFPIEENIAKTKEVIEAAKQKGASVEVEVGTLAGEEDGVMGSGEVADPEEVKIMADLGADMIAAGINNIHGPYPEG
;
A
#
# COMPACT_ATOMS: atom_id res chain seq x y z
N MET A 1 4.40 24.70 4.36
CA MET A 1 4.92 24.00 3.16
C MET A 1 3.81 23.89 2.13
N LYS A 2 4.13 23.89 0.83
CA LYS A 2 3.18 23.64 -0.28
C LYS A 2 3.59 22.36 -1.02
N SER A 3 3.58 21.24 -0.30
CA SER A 3 4.03 19.93 -0.80
C SER A 3 2.82 19.01 -0.99
N PRO A 4 2.82 18.11 -2.00
CA PRO A 4 1.89 17.00 -2.03
C PRO A 4 2.08 16.09 -0.81
N VAL A 5 1.02 15.36 -0.44
CA VAL A 5 0.99 14.47 0.73
C VAL A 5 0.31 13.15 0.38
N ILE A 6 0.86 12.05 0.88
CA ILE A 6 0.22 10.73 0.92
C ILE A 6 -0.25 10.49 2.35
N ILE A 7 -1.53 10.19 2.53
CA ILE A 7 -2.11 9.78 3.80
C ILE A 7 -2.23 8.26 3.79
N GLY A 8 -1.26 7.60 4.42
CA GLY A 8 -1.23 6.15 4.57
C GLY A 8 -2.11 5.69 5.73
N SER A 9 -2.78 4.56 5.55
CA SER A 9 -3.44 3.84 6.65
C SER A 9 -3.26 2.34 6.47
N SER A 10 -2.75 1.68 7.50
CA SER A 10 -2.72 0.22 7.58
C SER A 10 -4.12 -0.35 7.87
N GLU A 11 -4.30 -1.66 7.68
CA GLU A 11 -5.56 -2.32 8.07
C GLU A 11 -5.85 -2.24 9.57
N GLY A 12 -4.81 -2.19 10.41
CA GLY A 12 -4.92 -1.94 11.84
C GLY A 12 -5.56 -0.58 12.14
N ALA A 13 -5.05 0.48 11.49
CA ALA A 13 -5.61 1.83 11.57
C ALA A 13 -7.04 1.89 11.02
N VAL A 14 -7.30 1.22 9.90
CA VAL A 14 -8.64 1.13 9.29
C VAL A 14 -9.65 0.51 10.27
N LYS A 15 -9.28 -0.59 10.92
CA LYS A 15 -10.12 -1.24 11.94
C LYS A 15 -10.38 -0.31 13.12
N TYR A 16 -9.34 0.37 13.62
CA TYR A 16 -9.44 1.30 14.74
C TYR A 16 -10.36 2.48 14.43
N MET A 17 -10.28 3.02 13.21
CA MET A 17 -11.08 4.16 12.75
C MET A 17 -12.49 3.79 12.24
N GLY A 18 -12.87 2.51 12.28
CA GLY A 18 -14.21 2.06 11.92
C GLY A 18 -14.43 1.80 10.42
N GLY A 19 -13.37 1.66 9.63
CA GLY A 19 -13.43 1.15 8.26
C GLY A 19 -12.96 2.11 7.16
N PHE A 20 -12.71 1.57 5.97
CA PHE A 20 -12.13 2.31 4.84
C PHE A 20 -12.98 3.53 4.43
N LYS A 21 -14.31 3.37 4.33
CA LYS A 21 -15.24 4.47 3.97
C LYS A 21 -15.20 5.61 4.99
N THR A 22 -14.99 5.31 6.26
CA THR A 22 -14.86 6.31 7.33
C THR A 22 -13.63 7.18 7.12
N ILE A 23 -12.47 6.55 6.85
CA ILE A 23 -11.21 7.26 6.59
C ILE A 23 -11.33 8.10 5.31
N ALA A 24 -11.79 7.52 4.21
CA ALA A 24 -11.90 8.21 2.92
C ALA A 24 -12.78 9.46 3.03
N ASN A 25 -13.94 9.34 3.68
CA ASN A 25 -14.86 10.47 3.88
C ASN A 25 -14.29 11.52 4.84
N LEU A 26 -13.57 11.11 5.89
CA LEU A 26 -12.91 12.05 6.81
C LEU A 26 -11.86 12.88 6.07
N VAL A 27 -10.97 12.24 5.31
CA VAL A 27 -9.95 12.96 4.54
C VAL A 27 -10.59 13.90 3.54
N LYS A 28 -11.65 13.46 2.84
CA LYS A 28 -12.37 14.30 1.89
C LYS A 28 -13.01 15.53 2.56
N ALA A 29 -13.67 15.33 3.70
CA ALA A 29 -14.25 16.42 4.48
C ALA A 29 -13.17 17.42 4.95
N MET A 30 -12.06 16.92 5.50
CA MET A 30 -10.95 17.77 5.93
C MET A 30 -10.30 18.52 4.77
N HIS A 31 -10.15 17.89 3.61
CA HIS A 31 -9.66 18.56 2.40
C HIS A 31 -10.55 19.75 2.03
N ASP A 32 -11.87 19.55 2.01
CA ASP A 32 -12.83 20.56 1.58
C ASP A 32 -13.00 21.67 2.63
N ASP A 33 -13.19 21.32 3.91
CA ASP A 33 -13.43 22.26 5.00
C ASP A 33 -12.21 23.15 5.30
N LEU A 34 -11.00 22.62 5.15
CA LEU A 34 -9.76 23.38 5.37
C LEU A 34 -9.29 24.09 4.09
N GLY A 35 -9.97 23.91 2.96
CA GLY A 35 -9.59 24.50 1.68
C GLY A 35 -8.19 24.07 1.23
N ILE A 36 -7.86 22.78 1.39
CA ILE A 36 -6.56 22.24 0.98
C ILE A 36 -6.42 22.35 -0.55
N THR A 37 -5.27 22.83 -1.01
CA THR A 37 -4.99 23.10 -2.43
C THR A 37 -3.83 22.29 -3.00
N VAL A 38 -3.11 21.55 -2.15
CA VAL A 38 -2.04 20.65 -2.58
C VAL A 38 -2.65 19.27 -2.92
N PRO A 39 -2.04 18.50 -3.83
CA PRO A 39 -2.49 17.14 -4.12
C PRO A 39 -2.41 16.24 -2.87
N ILE A 40 -3.47 15.45 -2.65
CA ILE A 40 -3.53 14.43 -1.60
C ILE A 40 -3.86 13.08 -2.23
N ALA A 41 -3.09 12.05 -1.88
CA ALA A 41 -3.45 10.65 -2.10
C ALA A 41 -3.84 10.00 -0.77
N ILE A 42 -4.82 9.11 -0.80
CA ILE A 42 -5.17 8.23 0.32
C ILE A 42 -4.69 6.85 -0.06
N HIS A 43 -3.78 6.30 0.74
CA HIS A 43 -3.05 5.08 0.44
C HIS A 43 -3.34 4.00 1.49
N LEU A 44 -3.72 2.81 1.04
CA LEU A 44 -3.75 1.63 1.91
C LEU A 44 -2.33 1.09 2.04
N ASP A 45 -1.83 1.02 3.26
CA ASP A 45 -0.49 0.53 3.59
C ASP A 45 -0.56 -0.97 3.93
N HIS A 46 0.37 -1.77 3.38
CA HIS A 46 0.44 -3.23 3.56
C HIS A 46 -0.91 -3.96 3.48
N GLY A 47 -1.68 -3.66 2.42
CA GLY A 47 -3.04 -4.18 2.26
C GLY A 47 -3.09 -5.66 1.91
N THR A 48 -4.03 -6.38 2.52
CA THR A 48 -4.44 -7.70 2.01
C THR A 48 -5.15 -7.55 0.67
N TYR A 49 -5.30 -8.64 -0.08
CA TYR A 49 -6.07 -8.61 -1.34
C TYR A 49 -7.50 -8.07 -1.12
N GLU A 50 -8.20 -8.58 -0.10
CA GLU A 50 -9.54 -8.11 0.25
C GLU A 50 -9.54 -6.67 0.75
N GLY A 51 -8.50 -6.27 1.49
CA GLY A 51 -8.29 -4.89 1.94
C GLY A 51 -8.15 -3.93 0.79
N ALA A 52 -7.28 -4.22 -0.17
CA ALA A 52 -7.06 -3.41 -1.37
C ALA A 52 -8.36 -3.23 -2.15
N MET A 53 -9.12 -4.31 -2.39
CA MET A 53 -10.41 -4.23 -3.09
C MET A 53 -11.42 -3.35 -2.34
N LYS A 54 -11.51 -3.48 -1.01
CA LYS A 54 -12.40 -2.64 -0.18
C LYS A 54 -11.97 -1.19 -0.11
N ALA A 55 -10.66 -0.91 -0.06
CA ALA A 55 -10.11 0.44 -0.07
C ALA A 55 -10.43 1.14 -1.39
N LEU A 56 -10.22 0.45 -2.52
CA LEU A 56 -10.60 0.94 -3.85
C LEU A 56 -12.11 1.21 -3.96
N GLU A 57 -12.96 0.31 -3.43
CA GLU A 57 -14.41 0.55 -3.38
C GLU A 57 -14.78 1.75 -2.51
N ALA A 58 -14.04 1.98 -1.42
CA ALA A 58 -14.25 3.08 -0.49
C ALA A 58 -13.77 4.45 -1.02
N GLY A 59 -13.09 4.48 -2.17
CA GLY A 59 -12.60 5.71 -2.80
C GLY A 59 -11.16 6.07 -2.45
N TYR A 60 -10.34 5.10 -2.02
CA TYR A 60 -8.90 5.30 -1.93
C TYR A 60 -8.33 5.57 -3.33
N THR A 61 -7.34 6.44 -3.40
CA THR A 61 -6.69 6.85 -4.65
C THR A 61 -5.36 6.13 -4.87
N SER A 62 -4.91 5.34 -3.90
CA SER A 62 -3.75 4.47 -3.98
C SER A 62 -3.92 3.27 -3.05
N VAL A 63 -3.40 2.11 -3.43
CA VAL A 63 -3.36 0.92 -2.56
C VAL A 63 -2.03 0.20 -2.73
N MET A 64 -1.45 -0.25 -1.62
CA MET A 64 -0.43 -1.29 -1.60
C MET A 64 -1.10 -2.65 -1.42
N PHE A 65 -0.79 -3.59 -2.31
CA PHE A 65 -1.07 -5.01 -2.10
C PHE A 65 0.22 -5.68 -1.67
N ASP A 66 0.28 -6.09 -0.41
CA ASP A 66 1.39 -6.86 0.12
C ASP A 66 1.14 -8.36 -0.11
N GLY A 67 1.62 -8.83 -1.25
CA GLY A 67 1.59 -10.23 -1.63
C GLY A 67 2.88 -11.00 -1.33
N SER A 68 3.83 -10.40 -0.60
CA SER A 68 5.19 -10.94 -0.38
C SER A 68 5.21 -12.32 0.28
N HIS A 69 4.19 -12.62 1.09
CA HIS A 69 4.01 -13.91 1.75
C HIS A 69 3.43 -15.02 0.87
N PHE A 70 2.92 -14.70 -0.32
CA PHE A 70 2.43 -15.68 -1.28
C PHE A 70 3.57 -16.24 -2.15
N PRO A 71 3.43 -17.47 -2.66
CA PRO A 71 4.25 -17.92 -3.78
C PRO A 71 4.14 -16.94 -4.97
N ILE A 72 5.25 -16.70 -5.66
CA ILE A 72 5.36 -15.69 -6.73
C ILE A 72 4.24 -15.78 -7.78
N GLU A 73 3.83 -16.99 -8.18
CA GLU A 73 2.74 -17.20 -9.15
C GLU A 73 1.39 -16.65 -8.64
N GLU A 74 1.08 -16.87 -7.36
CA GLU A 74 -0.14 -16.37 -6.73
C GLU A 74 -0.07 -14.86 -6.50
N ASN A 75 1.09 -14.35 -6.07
CA ASN A 75 1.31 -12.91 -5.93
C ASN A 75 1.09 -12.18 -7.26
N ILE A 76 1.66 -12.69 -8.36
CA ILE A 76 1.45 -12.16 -9.72
C ILE A 76 -0.03 -12.17 -10.11
N ALA A 77 -0.74 -13.27 -9.84
CA ALA A 77 -2.16 -13.39 -10.20
C ALA A 77 -3.02 -12.36 -9.45
N LYS A 78 -2.86 -12.26 -8.13
CA LYS A 78 -3.59 -11.30 -7.29
C LYS A 78 -3.22 -9.85 -7.63
N THR A 79 -1.94 -9.58 -7.84
CA THR A 79 -1.45 -8.26 -8.27
C THR A 79 -2.12 -7.80 -9.56
N LYS A 80 -2.25 -8.67 -10.56
CA LYS A 80 -2.96 -8.34 -11.82
C LYS A 80 -4.41 -7.93 -11.58
N GLU A 81 -5.12 -8.64 -10.70
CA GLU A 81 -6.51 -8.31 -10.37
C GLU A 81 -6.62 -6.97 -9.64
N VAL A 82 -5.73 -6.69 -8.68
CA VAL A 82 -5.68 -5.42 -7.97
C VAL A 82 -5.38 -4.26 -8.92
N ILE A 83 -4.40 -4.44 -9.83
CA ILE A 83 -4.06 -3.45 -10.87
C ILE A 83 -5.27 -3.15 -11.76
N GLU A 84 -5.98 -4.17 -12.22
CA GLU A 84 -7.17 -3.98 -13.07
C GLU A 84 -8.28 -3.23 -12.31
N ALA A 85 -8.55 -3.60 -11.06
CA ALA A 85 -9.52 -2.91 -10.22
C ALA A 85 -9.13 -1.45 -9.97
N ALA A 86 -7.86 -1.17 -9.69
CA ALA A 86 -7.35 0.18 -9.45
C ALA A 86 -7.43 1.06 -10.70
N LYS A 87 -7.07 0.52 -11.87
CA LYS A 87 -7.19 1.21 -13.18
C LYS A 87 -8.61 1.67 -13.44
N GLN A 88 -9.61 0.83 -13.17
CA GLN A 88 -11.03 1.19 -13.33
C GLN A 88 -11.48 2.32 -12.39
N LYS A 89 -10.75 2.57 -11.31
CA LYS A 89 -11.00 3.63 -10.32
C LYS A 89 -10.09 4.85 -10.50
N GLY A 90 -9.11 4.79 -11.41
CA GLY A 90 -8.09 5.83 -11.54
C GLY A 90 -7.16 5.92 -10.32
N ALA A 91 -6.97 4.80 -9.62
CA ALA A 91 -6.09 4.69 -8.47
C ALA A 91 -4.74 4.05 -8.86
N SER A 92 -3.69 4.35 -8.10
CA SER A 92 -2.37 3.72 -8.27
C SER A 92 -2.19 2.48 -7.41
N VAL A 93 -1.32 1.56 -7.85
CA VAL A 93 -0.98 0.34 -7.12
C VAL A 93 0.50 0.30 -6.77
N GLU A 94 0.75 0.03 -5.50
CA GLU A 94 2.04 -0.37 -4.96
C GLU A 94 2.05 -1.88 -4.67
N VAL A 95 3.20 -2.52 -4.86
CA VAL A 95 3.41 -3.93 -4.55
C VAL A 95 4.73 -4.13 -3.82
N GLU A 96 4.79 -5.13 -2.95
CA GLU A 96 6.01 -5.52 -2.27
C GLU A 96 6.71 -6.69 -2.98
N VAL A 97 8.03 -6.60 -3.08
CA VAL A 97 8.92 -7.67 -3.53
C VAL A 97 10.06 -7.83 -2.52
N GLY A 98 10.33 -9.07 -2.12
CA GLY A 98 11.10 -9.35 -0.91
C GLY A 98 10.25 -9.12 0.34
N THR A 99 10.89 -9.05 1.51
CA THR A 99 10.22 -8.68 2.77
C THR A 99 11.06 -7.66 3.52
N LEU A 100 10.42 -6.68 4.14
CA LEU A 100 11.11 -5.77 5.05
C LEU A 100 11.35 -6.48 6.40
N ALA A 101 12.48 -6.21 7.05
CA ALA A 101 12.73 -6.72 8.40
C ALA A 101 11.98 -5.90 9.45
N GLY A 102 11.73 -6.44 10.65
CA GLY A 102 11.18 -5.67 11.78
C GLY A 102 9.70 -5.92 12.05
N GLU A 103 9.09 -5.10 12.89
CA GLU A 103 7.68 -5.27 13.31
C GLU A 103 6.80 -4.17 12.71
N GLU A 104 5.74 -4.59 12.03
CA GLU A 104 4.69 -3.71 11.53
C GLU A 104 3.33 -4.25 11.93
N ASP A 105 2.52 -3.43 12.62
CA ASP A 105 1.17 -3.81 13.08
C ASP A 105 1.10 -5.16 13.83
N GLY A 106 2.20 -5.55 14.49
CA GLY A 106 2.33 -6.82 15.23
C GLY A 106 2.77 -8.02 14.37
N VAL A 107 3.09 -7.81 13.10
CA VAL A 107 3.65 -8.81 12.17
C VAL A 107 5.17 -8.61 12.10
N MET A 108 5.92 -9.69 12.27
CA MET A 108 7.39 -9.67 12.23
C MET A 108 7.90 -10.15 10.88
N GLY A 109 8.55 -9.27 10.13
CA GLY A 109 9.25 -9.58 8.89
C GLY A 109 10.69 -10.02 9.14
N SER A 110 11.14 -11.07 8.46
CA SER A 110 12.51 -11.60 8.58
C SER A 110 13.56 -10.82 7.79
N GLY A 111 13.14 -9.97 6.85
CA GLY A 111 14.03 -9.25 5.96
C GLY A 111 14.57 -10.14 4.85
N GLU A 112 14.09 -9.93 3.63
CA GLU A 112 14.56 -10.61 2.44
C GLU A 112 14.86 -9.59 1.35
N VAL A 113 16.07 -9.68 0.79
CA VAL A 113 16.47 -8.82 -0.32
C VAL A 113 15.65 -9.22 -1.54
N ALA A 114 14.97 -8.24 -2.14
CA ALA A 114 14.16 -8.41 -3.32
C ALA A 114 14.98 -8.98 -4.48
N ASP A 115 14.44 -10.00 -5.16
CA ASP A 115 15.01 -10.48 -6.42
C ASP A 115 14.75 -9.45 -7.53
N PRO A 116 15.79 -8.90 -8.20
CA PRO A 116 15.61 -7.97 -9.31
C PRO A 116 14.74 -8.52 -10.46
N GLU A 117 14.71 -9.83 -10.69
CA GLU A 117 13.85 -10.44 -11.70
C GLU A 117 12.37 -10.35 -11.28
N GLU A 118 12.04 -10.61 -10.02
CA GLU A 118 10.68 -10.46 -9.50
C GLU A 118 10.23 -9.00 -9.51
N VAL A 119 11.11 -8.07 -9.13
CA VAL A 119 10.87 -6.62 -9.24
C VAL A 119 10.53 -6.24 -10.69
N LYS A 120 11.31 -6.76 -11.65
CA LYS A 120 11.05 -6.52 -13.07
C LYS A 120 9.70 -7.08 -13.50
N ILE A 121 9.35 -8.30 -13.07
CA ILE A 121 8.06 -8.90 -13.39
C ILE A 121 6.93 -8.02 -12.87
N MET A 122 6.97 -7.60 -11.61
CA MET A 122 5.93 -6.75 -11.01
C MET A 122 5.81 -5.39 -11.71
N ALA A 123 6.93 -4.79 -12.11
CA ALA A 123 6.94 -3.57 -12.92
C ALA A 123 6.27 -3.80 -14.29
N ASP A 124 6.61 -4.89 -14.98
CA ASP A 124 6.07 -5.23 -16.29
C ASP A 124 4.56 -5.58 -16.24
N LEU A 125 4.02 -6.00 -15.07
CA LEU A 125 2.58 -6.16 -14.84
C LEU A 125 1.82 -4.82 -14.82
N GLY A 126 2.53 -3.72 -14.58
CA GLY A 126 1.99 -2.38 -14.50
C GLY A 126 1.67 -1.93 -13.07
N ALA A 127 2.42 -2.40 -12.08
CA ALA A 127 2.47 -1.72 -10.78
C ALA A 127 3.06 -0.31 -10.96
N ASP A 128 2.50 0.69 -10.28
CA ASP A 128 2.96 2.08 -10.37
C ASP A 128 4.17 2.33 -9.45
N MET A 129 4.22 1.59 -8.33
CA MET A 129 5.24 1.70 -7.29
C MET A 129 5.63 0.29 -6.82
N ILE A 130 6.89 0.12 -6.42
CA ILE A 130 7.40 -1.14 -5.89
C ILE A 130 8.17 -0.86 -4.59
N ALA A 131 7.70 -1.46 -3.51
CA ALA A 131 8.45 -1.60 -2.27
C ALA A 131 9.40 -2.79 -2.41
N ALA A 132 10.70 -2.52 -2.49
CA ALA A 132 11.72 -3.56 -2.61
C ALA A 132 12.46 -3.72 -1.28
N GLY A 133 12.52 -4.95 -0.77
CA GLY A 133 13.39 -5.30 0.34
C GLY A 133 14.86 -5.07 -0.02
N ILE A 134 15.51 -4.12 0.64
CA ILE A 134 16.93 -3.77 0.42
C ILE A 134 17.72 -3.72 1.74
N ASN A 135 17.28 -4.50 2.73
CA ASN A 135 17.68 -4.46 4.15
C ASN A 135 17.12 -3.23 4.91
N ASN A 136 16.03 -2.67 4.42
CA ASN A 136 15.20 -1.72 5.15
C ASN A 136 14.36 -2.43 6.23
N ILE A 137 14.07 -1.69 7.31
CA ILE A 137 13.42 -2.20 8.52
C ILE A 137 12.17 -1.37 8.84
N HIS A 138 11.07 -2.04 9.20
CA HIS A 138 9.92 -1.44 9.88
C HIS A 138 10.22 -1.22 11.36
N GLY A 139 9.98 0.01 11.82
CA GLY A 139 10.20 0.40 13.20
C GLY A 139 11.65 0.75 13.52
N PRO A 140 12.06 0.66 14.80
CA PRO A 140 13.39 1.06 15.22
C PRO A 140 14.47 0.10 14.68
N TYR A 141 15.50 0.67 14.08
CA TYR A 141 16.69 -0.09 13.69
C TYR A 141 17.41 -0.60 14.95
N PRO A 142 17.93 -1.84 14.93
CA PRO A 142 18.74 -2.34 16.04
C PRO A 142 19.96 -1.44 16.24
N GLU A 143 20.35 -1.23 17.50
CA GLU A 143 21.63 -0.58 17.81
C GLU A 143 22.75 -1.49 17.28
N GLY A 144 23.55 -0.95 16.35
CA GLY A 144 24.62 -1.69 15.65
C GLY A 144 25.82 -2.04 16.52
#